data_AF-A0A968WWE8-F1
#
_entry.id   AF-A0A968WWE8-F1
#
_cell.length_a   1.000
_cell.length_b   1.000
_cell.length_c   1.000
_cell.angle_alpha   90.00
_cell.angle_beta   90.00
_cell.angle_gamma   90.00
#
_symmetry.space_group_name_H-M   'P 1'
#
loop_
_entity.id
_entity.type
_entity.pdbx_description
1 polymer ?
#
loop_
_entity_poly.entity_id
_entity_poly.type
_entity_poly.pdbx_seq_one_letter_code
_entity_poly.pdbx_strand_id
1 'polypeptide(L)'
;MALATSLHGSMLRRLGKNTFDRGIKRARFSVLSGVRHPAVLFEGGFLSHPYEARLIANDQYQAAVAGGIVDSIAKYRFAVAPRGQKK
;
A
#
# COMPACT_ATOMS: atom_id res chain seq x y z
N MET A 1 4.78 -6.79 9.45
CA MET A 1 3.59 -7.17 8.63
C MET A 1 2.42 -6.21 8.74
N ALA A 2 2.13 -5.63 9.91
CA ALA A 2 0.96 -4.74 10.06
C ALA A 2 0.89 -3.57 9.05
N LEU A 3 2.02 -2.93 8.69
CA LEU A 3 2.02 -1.87 7.66
C LEU A 3 1.60 -2.40 6.28
N ALA A 4 2.16 -3.54 5.84
CA ALA A 4 1.80 -4.17 4.58
C ALA A 4 0.32 -4.54 4.53
N THR A 5 -0.23 -5.09 5.61
CA THR A 5 -1.66 -5.41 5.72
C THR A 5 -2.54 -4.17 5.65
N SER A 6 -2.17 -3.09 6.33
CA SER A 6 -2.89 -1.80 6.30
C SER A 6 -2.92 -1.20 4.90
N LEU A 7 -1.78 -1.26 4.20
CA LEU A 7 -1.64 -0.78 2.83
C LEU A 7 -2.49 -1.62 1.87
N HIS A 8 -2.33 -2.94 1.91
CA HIS A 8 -3.06 -3.88 1.06
C HIS A 8 -4.58 -3.69 1.16
N GLY A 9 -5.12 -3.72 2.39
CA GLY A 9 -6.56 -3.53 2.61
C GLY A 9 -7.07 -2.14 2.24
N SER A 10 -6.22 -1.11 2.30
CA SER A 10 -6.60 0.24 1.84
C SER A 10 -6.64 0.35 0.33
N MET A 11 -5.73 -0.32 -0.38
CA MET A 11 -5.72 -0.36 -1.84
C MET A 11 -6.92 -1.13 -2.39
N LEU A 12 -7.22 -2.31 -1.86
CA LEU A 12 -8.38 -3.09 -2.30
C LEU A 12 -9.69 -2.32 -2.16
N ARG A 13 -9.86 -1.60 -1.04
CA ARG A 13 -11.06 -0.78 -0.80
C ARG A 13 -11.17 0.39 -1.77
N ARG A 14 -10.05 1.03 -2.13
CA ARG A 14 -10.04 2.28 -2.89
C ARG A 14 -10.01 2.08 -4.40
N LEU A 15 -9.27 1.07 -4.86
CA LEU A 15 -9.12 0.74 -6.28
C LEU A 15 -10.17 -0.27 -6.76
N GLY A 16 -10.73 -1.07 -5.84
CA GLY A 16 -11.82 -2.00 -6.12
C GLY A 16 -11.53 -2.90 -7.33
N LYS A 17 -12.46 -2.93 -8.28
CA LYS A 17 -12.38 -3.78 -9.50
C LYS A 17 -11.30 -3.34 -10.49
N ASN A 18 -10.71 -2.16 -10.34
CA ASN A 18 -9.68 -1.66 -11.26
C ASN A 18 -8.30 -2.30 -11.01
N THR A 19 -8.15 -3.06 -9.93
CA THR A 19 -6.92 -3.78 -9.62
C THR A 19 -7.22 -5.23 -9.26
N PHE A 20 -6.34 -6.12 -9.71
CA PHE A 20 -6.36 -7.52 -9.29
C PHE A 20 -5.57 -7.69 -7.98
N ASP A 21 -6.12 -8.42 -7.00
CA ASP A 21 -5.42 -8.70 -5.75
C ASP A 21 -4.31 -9.74 -5.98
N ARG A 22 -3.05 -9.31 -5.84
CA ARG A 22 -1.85 -10.15 -5.96
C ARG A 22 -1.22 -10.53 -4.61
N GLY A 23 -1.85 -10.12 -3.52
CA GLY A 23 -1.46 -10.42 -2.15
C GLY A 23 -0.17 -9.75 -1.68
N ILE A 24 0.14 -9.98 -0.41
CA ILE A 24 1.37 -9.52 0.24
C ILE A 24 2.46 -10.56 0.05
N LYS A 25 3.59 -10.16 -0.52
CA LYS A 25 4.74 -11.06 -0.76
C LYS A 25 5.90 -10.73 0.16
N ARG A 26 6.60 -11.76 0.64
CA ARG A 26 7.88 -11.63 1.35
C ARG A 26 9.01 -11.78 0.34
N ALA A 27 9.85 -10.77 0.23
CA ALA A 27 11.01 -10.77 -0.66
C ALA A 27 12.17 -10.00 -0.01
N ARG A 28 13.40 -10.33 -0.42
CA ARG A 28 14.63 -9.72 0.10
C ARG A 28 15.13 -8.63 -0.86
N PHE A 29 14.31 -7.60 -1.06
CA PHE A 29 14.72 -6.46 -1.87
C PHE A 29 15.81 -5.66 -1.15
N SER A 30 16.83 -5.20 -1.89
CA SER A 30 17.94 -4.42 -1.33
C SER A 30 17.44 -3.14 -0.63
N VAL A 31 16.46 -2.46 -1.22
CA VAL A 31 15.84 -1.24 -0.65
C VAL A 31 15.09 -1.47 0.67
N LEU A 32 14.71 -2.71 0.98
CA LEU A 32 14.08 -3.08 2.25
C LEU A 32 15.10 -3.69 3.23
N SER A 33 16.33 -3.95 2.78
CA SER A 33 17.37 -4.56 3.59
C SER A 33 18.00 -3.53 4.52
N GLY A 34 18.16 -3.86 5.79
CA GLY A 34 18.78 -2.97 6.78
C GLY A 34 17.88 -1.84 7.32
N VAL A 35 16.64 -1.73 6.82
CA VAL A 35 15.69 -0.74 7.34
C VAL A 35 15.25 -1.13 8.76
N ARG A 36 15.50 -0.25 9.74
CA ARG A 36 15.21 -0.49 11.17
C ARG A 36 13.77 -0.20 11.58
N HIS A 37 13.00 0.41 10.68
CA HIS A 37 11.59 0.74 10.87
C HIS A 37 10.70 -0.13 9.96
N PRO A 38 9.39 -0.23 10.23
CA PRO A 38 8.45 -0.90 9.33
C PRO A 38 8.53 -0.33 7.91
N ALA A 39 8.86 -1.17 6.94
CA ALA A 39 9.00 -0.79 5.54
C ALA A 39 8.29 -1.78 4.61
N VAL A 40 7.79 -1.27 3.48
CA VAL A 40 7.09 -2.03 2.44
C VAL A 40 7.48 -1.48 1.07
N LEU A 41 7.50 -2.36 0.07
CA LEU A 41 7.57 -1.97 -1.33
C LEU A 41 6.18 -2.19 -1.93
N PHE A 42 5.66 -1.17 -2.61
CA PHE A 42 4.35 -1.20 -3.24
C PHE A 42 4.49 -1.23 -4.76
N GLU A 43 3.92 -2.27 -5.37
CA GLU A 43 3.83 -2.39 -6.83
C GLU A 43 2.45 -1.88 -7.26
N GLY A 44 2.40 -0.73 -7.92
CA GLY A 44 1.16 -0.07 -8.34
C GLY A 44 0.50 -0.66 -9.59
N GLY A 45 1.13 -1.63 -10.24
CA GLY A 45 0.63 -2.31 -11.43
C GLY A 45 1.75 -2.58 -12.45
N PHE A 46 1.40 -3.22 -13.56
CA PHE A 46 2.34 -3.64 -14.59
C PHE A 46 2.27 -2.72 -15.82
N LEU A 47 3.36 -1.99 -16.09
CA LEU A 47 3.49 -1.21 -17.32
C LEU A 47 3.55 -2.07 -18.59
N SER A 48 3.93 -3.35 -18.45
CA SER A 48 3.91 -4.34 -19.55
C SER A 48 2.50 -4.84 -19.89
N HIS A 49 1.50 -4.56 -19.05
CA HIS A 49 0.11 -4.92 -19.30
C HIS A 49 -0.67 -3.71 -19.82
N PRO A 50 -1.19 -3.72 -21.06
CA PRO A 50 -1.75 -2.51 -21.71
C PRO A 50 -2.86 -1.81 -20.93
N TYR A 51 -3.72 -2.58 -20.24
CA TYR A 51 -4.81 -2.00 -19.44
C TYR A 51 -4.29 -1.33 -18.16
N GLU A 52 -3.37 -1.99 -17.44
CA GLU A 52 -2.78 -1.45 -16.22
C GLU A 52 -1.88 -0.25 -16.53
N ALA A 53 -1.14 -0.26 -17.63
CA ALA A 53 -0.35 0.88 -18.08
C ALA A 53 -1.20 2.14 -18.31
N ARG A 54 -2.38 2.00 -18.93
CA ARG A 54 -3.34 3.10 -19.13
C ARG A 54 -3.90 3.62 -17.82
N LEU A 55 -4.17 2.74 -16.85
CA LEU A 55 -4.58 3.14 -15.51
C LEU A 55 -3.46 3.88 -14.79
N ILE A 56 -2.23 3.38 -14.82
CA ILE A 56 -1.06 4.02 -14.18
C ILE A 56 -0.83 5.42 -14.76
N ALA A 57 -1.04 5.61 -16.06
CA ALA A 57 -0.93 6.91 -16.72
C ALA A 57 -2.11 7.88 -16.43
N ASN A 58 -3.17 7.43 -15.74
CA ASN A 58 -4.34 8.25 -15.45
C ASN A 58 -4.18 9.00 -14.11
N ASP A 59 -4.35 10.32 -14.13
CA ASP A 59 -4.17 11.17 -12.94
C ASP A 59 -5.16 10.85 -11.81
N GLN A 60 -6.40 10.48 -12.13
CA GLN A 60 -7.39 10.09 -11.11
C GLN A 60 -6.99 8.77 -10.44
N TYR A 61 -6.44 7.83 -11.21
CA TYR A 61 -5.89 6.59 -10.65
C TYR A 61 -4.67 6.87 -9.77
N GLN A 62 -3.75 7.72 -10.20
CA GLN A 62 -2.60 8.11 -9.39
C GLN A 62 -3.02 8.79 -8.08
N ALA A 63 -4.01 9.69 -8.12
CA ALA A 63 -4.60 10.31 -6.93
C ALA A 63 -5.31 9.28 -6.03
N ALA A 64 -5.97 8.29 -6.62
CA ALA A 64 -6.59 7.17 -5.92
C ALA A 64 -5.54 6.27 -5.22
N VAL A 65 -4.39 6.03 -5.85
CA VAL A 65 -3.27 5.32 -5.23
C VAL A 65 -2.66 6.16 -4.12
N ALA A 66 -2.29 7.42 -4.39
CA ALA A 66 -1.63 8.30 -3.43
C ALA A 66 -2.43 8.47 -2.13
N GLY A 67 -3.73 8.77 -2.22
CA GLY A 67 -4.56 8.86 -1.02
C GLY A 67 -4.77 7.52 -0.32
N GLY A 68 -4.73 6.39 -1.04
CA GLY A 68 -4.74 5.06 -0.43
C GLY A 68 -3.49 4.78 0.40
N ILE A 69 -2.33 5.26 -0.06
CA ILE A 69 -1.06 5.17 0.68
C ILE A 69 -1.16 6.00 1.95
N VAL A 70 -1.59 7.26 1.85
CA VAL A 70 -1.74 8.17 3.01
C VAL A 70 -2.68 7.59 4.06
N ASP A 71 -3.86 7.14 3.64
CA ASP A 71 -4.85 6.50 4.52
C ASP A 71 -4.27 5.30 5.25
N SER A 72 -3.49 4.47 4.54
CA SER A 72 -2.90 3.27 5.13
C SER A 72 -1.85 3.57 6.18
N ILE A 73 -1.04 4.62 5.99
CA ILE A 73 -0.03 5.07 6.94
C ILE A 73 -0.70 5.63 8.19
N ALA A 74 -1.75 6.44 8.03
CA ALA A 74 -2.54 6.95 9.13
C ALA A 74 -3.16 5.79 9.94
N LYS A 75 -3.81 4.84 9.26
CA LYS A 75 -4.38 3.64 9.90
C LYS A 75 -3.34 2.79 10.61
N TYR A 76 -2.18 2.61 9.98
CA TYR A 76 -1.07 1.87 10.59
C TYR A 76 -0.62 2.54 11.89
N ARG A 77 -0.41 3.86 11.87
CA ARG A 77 -0.03 4.65 13.05
C ARG A 77 -1.02 4.46 14.19
N PHE A 78 -2.33 4.55 13.93
CA PHE A 78 -3.34 4.33 14.98
C PHE A 78 -3.38 2.89 15.48
N ALA A 79 -3.15 1.91 14.59
CA ALA A 79 -3.17 0.49 14.95
C ALA A 79 -1.97 0.06 15.80
N VAL A 80 -0.81 0.70 15.64
CA VAL A 80 0.42 0.38 16.40
C VAL A 80 0.70 1.34 17.54
N ALA A 81 -0.10 2.41 17.69
CA ALA A 81 0.00 3.29 18.84
C ALA A 81 -0.22 2.47 20.13
N PRO A 82 0.59 2.71 21.19
CA PRO A 82 0.39 2.04 22.47
C PRO A 82 -1.05 2.26 22.95
N ARG A 83 -1.76 1.18 23.28
CA ARG A 83 -3.03 1.29 23.99
C ARG A 83 -2.74 1.73 25.43
N GLY A 84 -2.76 3.02 25.69
CA GLY A 84 -2.70 3.60 27.04
C GLY A 84 -2.76 5.12 26.97
N GLN A 85 -3.48 5.87 27.79
CA GLN A 85 -4.31 5.55 28.95
C GLN A 85 -5.50 6.52 28.84
N LYS A 86 -6.74 6.04 29.01
CA LYS A 86 -7.80 6.96 29.45
C LYS A 86 -7.35 7.47 30.82
N LYS A 87 -6.90 8.72 30.90
CA LYS A 87 -7.01 9.48 32.14
C LYS A 87 -8.49 9.80 32.35
#